data_AF-A0A286FD08-F1
#
_entry.id   AF-A0A286FD08-F1
#
_cell.length_a   1.000
_cell.length_b   1.000
_cell.length_c   1.000
_cell.angle_alpha   90.00
_cell.angle_beta   90.00
_cell.angle_gamma   90.00
#
_symmetry.space_group_name_H-M   'P 1'
#
loop_
_entity.id
_entity.type
_entity.pdbx_description
1 polymer ?
#
loop_
_entity_poly.entity_id
_entity_poly.type
_entity_poly.pdbx_seq_one_letter_code
_entity_poly.pdbx_strand_id
1 'polypeptide(L)'
;MTYLTPAQREKLLPSQQVETISLADFLTSRRAKKGKPASKKKAIPKVVQTFFQGRCELNKSKINIGIDPDREKSGIAVWKRAEGNTKGYYLCLKTMTFFPLLRYVEGAYSPDTTVIYLEAGWLNRKKNFHKDRGERRREKIAADVGANHEVGKKLLEGLLELSYTVVLMRPQTEKWDAEQFMLYTGLNYGFNEEIRDSAKYVFNS
;
A
#
# COMPACT_ATOMS: atom_id res chain seq x y z
N MET A 1 22.44 17.35 -20.27
CA MET A 1 21.40 16.80 -19.37
C MET A 1 20.88 17.93 -18.51
N THR A 2 19.65 18.38 -18.75
CA THR A 2 19.07 19.55 -18.07
C THR A 2 18.33 19.05 -16.82
N TYR A 3 18.83 19.38 -15.64
CA TYR A 3 18.21 18.96 -14.38
C TYR A 3 16.94 19.77 -14.11
N LEU A 4 15.81 19.09 -13.90
CA LEU A 4 14.55 19.73 -13.50
C LEU A 4 14.65 20.29 -12.07
N THR A 5 14.15 21.52 -11.91
CA THR A 5 14.12 22.21 -10.62
C THR A 5 13.17 21.53 -9.63
N PRO A 6 13.37 21.68 -8.31
CA PRO A 6 12.50 21.07 -7.29
C PRO A 6 11.00 21.39 -7.48
N ALA A 7 10.66 22.61 -7.89
CA ALA A 7 9.28 23.04 -8.14
C ALA A 7 8.64 22.36 -9.37
N GLN A 8 9.46 21.97 -10.36
CA GLN A 8 8.99 21.23 -11.53
C GLN A 8 8.72 19.76 -11.19
N ARG A 9 9.40 19.18 -10.19
CA ARG A 9 9.18 17.80 -9.72
C ARG A 9 7.88 17.63 -8.94
N GLU A 10 7.48 18.65 -8.18
CA GLU A 10 6.27 18.63 -7.35
C GLU A 10 4.96 18.63 -8.18
N LYS A 11 4.99 19.20 -9.39
CA LYS A 11 3.85 19.21 -10.32
C LYS A 11 3.65 17.91 -11.11
N LEU A 12 4.56 16.94 -11.00
CA LEU A 12 4.54 15.67 -11.75
C LEU A 12 3.90 14.51 -10.99
N LEU A 13 3.44 14.70 -9.75
CA LEU A 13 2.85 13.63 -8.94
C LEU A 13 1.31 13.70 -8.97
N PRO A 14 0.61 12.63 -9.37
CA PRO A 14 -0.84 12.58 -9.32
C PRO A 14 -1.33 12.62 -7.86
N SER A 15 -2.36 13.41 -7.60
CA SER A 15 -3.04 13.49 -6.30
C SER A 15 -3.51 12.11 -5.86
N GLN A 16 -2.90 11.55 -4.82
CA GLN A 16 -3.27 10.24 -4.28
C GLN A 16 -4.70 10.26 -3.72
N GLN A 17 -5.56 9.36 -4.20
CA GLN A 17 -6.84 9.05 -3.56
C GLN A 17 -6.58 8.00 -2.48
N VAL A 18 -6.66 8.41 -1.21
CA VAL A 18 -6.41 7.55 -0.05
C VAL A 18 -7.75 7.08 0.49
N GLU A 19 -8.00 5.76 0.45
CA GLU A 19 -9.15 5.14 1.12
C GLU A 19 -8.65 4.50 2.43
N THR A 20 -9.00 5.11 3.57
CA THR A 20 -8.72 4.56 4.91
C THR A 20 -9.89 3.69 5.36
N ILE A 21 -9.64 2.48 5.86
CA ILE A 21 -10.66 1.55 6.32
C ILE A 21 -10.35 1.19 7.79
N SER A 22 -11.33 1.30 8.69
CA SER A 22 -11.15 0.87 10.08
C SER A 22 -11.32 -0.64 10.24
N LEU A 23 -10.74 -1.23 11.29
CA LEU A 23 -10.85 -2.66 11.61
C LEU A 23 -12.31 -3.16 11.68
N ALA A 24 -13.23 -2.30 12.15
CA ALA A 24 -14.67 -2.59 12.21
C ALA A 24 -15.29 -2.72 10.81
N ASP A 25 -14.85 -1.92 9.84
CA ASP A 25 -15.38 -1.93 8.48
C ASP A 25 -14.90 -3.17 7.69
N PHE A 26 -13.65 -3.59 7.88
CA PHE A 26 -13.11 -4.81 7.27
C PHE A 26 -13.80 -6.08 7.79
N LEU A 27 -14.00 -6.20 9.12
CA LEU A 27 -14.65 -7.35 9.73
C LEU A 27 -16.15 -7.43 9.42
N THR A 28 -16.84 -6.29 9.31
CA THR A 28 -18.28 -6.24 8.97
C THR A 28 -18.52 -6.70 7.53
N SER A 29 -17.59 -6.43 6.60
CA SER A 29 -17.67 -6.92 5.21
C SER A 29 -17.58 -8.45 5.08
N ARG A 30 -16.96 -9.13 6.05
CA ARG A 30 -16.89 -10.61 6.09
C ARG A 30 -18.20 -11.26 6.57
N ARG A 31 -19.11 -10.53 7.22
CA ARG A 31 -20.39 -11.07 7.76
C ARG A 31 -21.60 -10.93 6.82
N ALA A 32 -21.54 -10.11 5.78
CA ALA A 32 -22.69 -9.82 4.92
C ALA A 32 -22.73 -10.67 3.63
N LYS A 33 -22.85 -12.00 3.75
CA LYS A 33 -23.37 -12.85 2.67
C LYS A 33 -24.19 -14.01 3.22
N LYS A 34 -25.47 -13.74 3.50
CA LYS A 34 -26.60 -14.67 3.33
C LYS A 34 -27.92 -13.86 3.38
N GLY A 35 -28.69 -13.90 2.28
CA GLY A 35 -30.10 -13.46 2.22
C GLY A 35 -30.39 -12.12 1.54
N LYS A 36 -31.10 -12.15 0.39
CA LYS A 36 -31.89 -11.03 -0.18
C LYS A 36 -33.32 -11.05 0.42
N PRO A 37 -34.22 -10.10 0.07
CA PRO A 37 -34.24 -8.70 0.46
C PRO A 37 -35.57 -8.36 1.17
N ALA A 38 -35.61 -7.41 2.12
CA ALA A 38 -36.90 -6.87 2.56
C ALA A 38 -36.77 -5.43 3.06
N SER A 39 -37.54 -4.56 2.40
CA SER A 39 -37.91 -3.22 2.78
C SER A 39 -38.35 -3.13 4.26
N LYS A 40 -37.69 -2.26 5.02
CA LYS A 40 -38.28 -1.45 6.09
C LYS A 40 -37.25 -0.41 6.50
N LYS A 41 -37.60 0.87 6.30
CA LYS A 41 -36.88 2.02 6.87
C LYS A 41 -36.87 1.83 8.39
N LYS A 42 -35.78 1.33 8.95
CA LYS A 42 -35.51 1.37 10.39
C LYS A 42 -34.35 2.33 10.57
N ALA A 43 -34.60 3.36 11.38
CA ALA A 43 -33.63 4.37 11.76
C ALA A 43 -32.34 3.68 12.22
N ILE A 44 -31.26 3.93 11.48
CA ILE A 44 -29.93 3.47 11.82
C ILE A 44 -29.50 4.30 13.05
N PRO A 45 -29.14 3.66 14.17
CA PRO A 45 -28.69 4.37 15.36
C PRO A 45 -27.46 5.21 15.05
N LYS A 46 -27.42 6.36 15.72
CA LYS A 46 -26.51 7.50 15.58
C LYS A 46 -25.08 7.16 16.04
N VAL A 47 -24.42 6.19 15.39
CA VAL A 47 -22.99 5.84 15.58
C VAL A 47 -22.31 5.85 14.21
N VAL A 48 -22.59 6.88 13.42
CA VAL A 48 -21.93 7.14 12.14
C VAL A 48 -21.68 8.63 12.07
N GLN A 49 -20.66 9.09 12.80
CA GLN A 49 -20.04 10.38 12.51
C GLN A 49 -18.71 10.48 13.25
N THR A 50 -17.74 11.07 12.56
CA THR A 50 -16.33 11.34 12.95
C THR A 50 -15.42 10.13 12.70
N PHE A 51 -14.41 10.17 11.82
CA PHE A 51 -13.33 11.16 11.71
C PHE A 51 -13.02 11.57 10.26
N PHE A 52 -13.31 12.83 9.93
CA PHE A 52 -12.68 13.56 8.82
C PHE A 52 -11.52 14.35 9.42
N GLN A 53 -10.41 13.67 9.73
CA GLN A 53 -9.17 14.26 10.30
C GLN A 53 -7.90 13.61 9.71
N GLY A 54 -8.03 12.86 8.61
CA GLY A 54 -6.99 12.00 8.03
C GLY A 54 -5.83 12.68 7.30
N ARG A 55 -5.71 14.02 7.31
CA ARG A 55 -4.49 14.71 6.86
C ARG A 55 -3.62 15.23 8.00
N CYS A 56 -4.17 15.43 9.20
CA CYS A 56 -3.43 16.01 10.31
C CYS A 56 -2.68 14.99 11.17
N GLU A 57 -3.14 13.74 11.26
CA GLU A 57 -2.49 12.73 12.12
C GLU A 57 -1.42 11.90 11.39
N LEU A 58 -1.54 11.70 10.07
CA LEU A 58 -0.45 11.15 9.24
C LEU A 58 0.80 12.05 9.26
N ASN A 59 0.64 13.33 9.62
CA ASN A 59 1.75 14.28 9.77
C ASN A 59 2.60 14.08 11.03
N LYS A 60 2.23 13.16 11.93
CA LYS A 60 3.06 12.77 13.08
C LYS A 60 3.93 11.54 12.83
N SER A 61 3.70 10.77 11.77
CA SER A 61 4.49 9.56 11.53
C SER A 61 5.93 9.94 11.20
N LYS A 62 6.87 9.44 12.01
CA LYS A 62 8.30 9.59 11.71
C LYS A 62 8.73 8.62 10.62
N ILE A 63 8.02 7.49 10.52
CA ILE A 63 8.33 6.38 9.63
C ILE A 63 7.11 6.05 8.77
N ASN A 64 7.34 5.95 7.47
CA ASN A 64 6.38 5.45 6.49
C ASN A 64 6.96 4.19 5.84
N ILE A 65 6.22 3.09 5.82
CA ILE A 65 6.67 1.82 5.25
C ILE A 65 5.80 1.45 4.06
N GLY A 66 6.38 1.34 2.86
CA GLY A 66 5.70 0.86 1.66
C GLY A 66 5.92 -0.63 1.49
N ILE A 67 4.86 -1.38 1.20
CA ILE A 67 4.90 -2.82 0.99
C ILE A 67 4.14 -3.20 -0.26
N ASP A 68 4.83 -3.87 -1.18
CA ASP A 68 4.25 -4.56 -2.33
C ASP A 68 4.22 -6.08 -2.06
N PRO A 69 3.06 -6.69 -1.76
CA PRO A 69 2.98 -8.08 -1.34
C PRO A 69 3.06 -9.06 -2.52
N ASP A 70 4.00 -10.00 -2.45
CA ASP A 70 4.11 -11.12 -3.38
C ASP A 70 4.15 -12.47 -2.65
N ARG A 71 3.73 -13.54 -3.32
CA ARG A 71 3.71 -14.90 -2.76
C ARG A 71 5.10 -15.42 -2.35
N GLU A 72 6.16 -15.01 -3.03
CA GLU A 72 7.52 -15.45 -2.72
C GLU A 72 8.23 -14.42 -1.87
N LYS A 73 8.38 -13.18 -2.37
CA LYS A 73 9.09 -12.11 -1.66
C LYS A 73 8.41 -10.77 -1.91
N SER A 74 7.93 -10.15 -0.84
CA SER A 74 7.35 -8.82 -0.89
C SER A 74 8.44 -7.75 -0.94
N GLY A 75 8.22 -6.71 -1.74
CA GLY A 75 9.03 -5.49 -1.67
C GLY A 75 8.75 -4.74 -0.37
N ILE A 76 9.80 -4.16 0.24
CA ILE A 76 9.67 -3.28 1.39
C ILE A 76 10.56 -2.05 1.22
N ALA A 77 9.96 -0.88 1.44
CA ALA A 77 10.62 0.40 1.47
C ALA A 77 10.31 1.14 2.77
N VAL A 78 11.34 1.50 3.54
CA VAL A 78 11.17 2.28 4.77
C VAL A 78 11.66 3.70 4.50
N TRP A 79 10.75 4.66 4.64
CA TRP A 79 11.00 6.08 4.48
C TRP A 79 10.94 6.77 5.84
N LYS A 80 11.99 7.53 6.15
CA LYS A 80 11.99 8.44 7.30
C LYS A 80 11.65 9.83 6.83
N ARG A 81 10.60 10.41 7.43
CA ARG A 81 10.27 11.82 7.19
C ARG A 81 11.37 12.70 7.79
N ALA A 82 11.69 13.77 7.08
CA ALA A 82 12.58 14.78 7.59
C ALA A 82 11.90 15.64 8.65
N GLU A 83 12.68 16.12 9.60
CA GLU A 83 12.25 17.14 10.56
C GLU A 83 12.71 18.52 10.02
N GLY A 84 11.82 19.52 10.06
CA GLY A 84 12.11 20.89 9.59
C GLY A 84 12.23 21.00 8.06
N ASN A 85 13.21 21.78 7.59
CA ASN A 85 13.40 22.10 6.16
C ASN A 85 14.25 21.05 5.39
N THR A 86 14.43 19.85 5.95
CA THR A 86 15.21 18.78 5.29
C THR A 86 14.31 17.90 4.42
N LYS A 87 14.90 17.15 3.47
CA LYS A 87 14.17 16.14 2.70
C LYS A 87 14.23 14.79 3.42
N GLY A 88 13.13 14.04 3.41
CA GLY A 88 13.12 12.67 3.91
C GLY A 88 14.05 11.76 3.12
N TYR A 89 14.30 10.56 3.63
CA TYR A 89 15.20 9.60 3.00
C TYR A 89 14.79 8.16 3.29
N TYR A 90 15.23 7.24 2.42
CA TYR A 90 15.04 5.81 2.62
C TYR A 90 16.02 5.26 3.66
N LEU A 91 15.49 4.57 4.67
CA LEU A 91 16.27 3.80 5.64
C LEU A 91 16.54 2.38 5.14
N CYS A 92 15.62 1.82 4.36
CA CYS A 92 15.71 0.45 3.90
C CYS A 92 14.97 0.25 2.59
N LEU A 93 15.59 -0.50 1.67
CA LEU A 93 15.04 -0.95 0.40
C LEU A 93 15.47 -2.41 0.21
N LYS A 94 14.55 -3.37 0.35
CA LYS A 94 14.85 -4.80 0.22
C LYS A 94 13.60 -5.61 -0.13
N THR A 95 13.77 -6.90 -0.37
CA THR A 95 12.67 -7.86 -0.50
C THR A 95 12.69 -8.84 0.66
N MET A 96 11.53 -9.27 1.15
CA MET A 96 11.41 -10.22 2.25
C MET A 96 10.25 -11.19 2.05
N THR A 97 10.44 -12.45 2.45
CA THR A 97 9.35 -13.42 2.58
C THR A 97 8.39 -13.02 3.71
N PHE A 98 7.15 -13.51 3.67
CA PHE A 98 6.06 -13.14 4.58
C PHE A 98 6.42 -13.04 6.08
N PHE A 99 6.88 -14.12 6.71
CA PHE A 99 7.13 -14.12 8.15
C PHE A 99 8.32 -13.24 8.58
N PRO A 100 9.48 -13.29 7.89
CA PRO A 100 10.56 -12.32 8.11
C PRO A 100 10.14 -10.87 7.97
N LEU A 101 9.23 -10.55 7.04
CA LEU A 101 8.70 -9.19 6.90
C LEU A 101 7.94 -8.76 8.17
N LEU A 102 6.98 -9.56 8.64
CA LEU A 102 6.22 -9.23 9.86
C LEU A 102 7.14 -9.05 11.06
N ARG A 103 8.07 -9.98 11.28
CA ARG A 103 9.05 -9.90 12.38
C ARG A 103 9.97 -8.68 12.26
N TYR A 104 10.37 -8.34 11.03
CA TYR A 104 11.21 -7.17 10.79
C TYR A 104 10.46 -5.88 11.12
N VAL A 105 9.20 -5.76 10.71
CA VAL A 105 8.37 -4.58 11.02
C VAL A 105 8.14 -4.48 12.53
N GLU A 106 7.67 -5.55 13.15
CA GLU A 106 7.41 -5.63 14.59
C GLU A 106 8.65 -5.32 15.45
N GLY A 107 9.80 -5.88 15.10
CA GLY A 107 11.03 -5.74 15.90
C GLY A 107 11.77 -4.42 15.70
N ALA A 108 11.56 -3.73 14.57
CA ALA A 108 12.35 -2.53 14.21
C ALA A 108 11.57 -1.21 14.32
N TYR A 109 10.25 -1.24 14.29
CA TYR A 109 9.41 -0.05 14.23
C TYR A 109 8.31 -0.10 15.28
N SER A 110 7.90 1.07 15.78
CA SER A 110 6.80 1.18 16.75
C SER A 110 5.51 1.53 16.01
N PRO A 111 4.38 0.85 16.29
CA PRO A 111 3.07 1.18 15.70
C PRO A 111 2.65 2.64 15.90
N ASP A 112 3.00 3.26 17.03
CA ASP A 112 2.60 4.63 17.39
C ASP A 112 3.25 5.71 16.49
N THR A 113 4.35 5.36 15.81
CA THR A 113 5.14 6.31 15.00
C THR A 113 5.25 5.91 13.54
N THR A 114 4.57 4.82 13.15
CA THR A 114 4.74 4.16 11.87
C THR A 114 3.42 4.01 11.13
N VAL A 115 3.38 4.46 9.88
CA VAL A 115 2.27 4.22 8.96
C VAL A 115 2.73 3.27 7.86
N ILE A 116 1.93 2.25 7.59
CA ILE A 116 2.22 1.25 6.56
C ILE A 116 1.31 1.46 5.36
N TYR A 117 1.90 1.62 4.19
CA TYR A 117 1.23 1.69 2.89
C TYR A 117 1.33 0.32 2.22
N LEU A 118 0.21 -0.38 2.12
CA LEU A 118 0.17 -1.75 1.61
C LEU A 118 -0.55 -1.78 0.25
N GLU A 119 0.13 -2.28 -0.79
CA GLU A 119 -0.53 -2.50 -2.07
C GLU A 119 -1.64 -3.55 -1.94
N ALA A 120 -2.81 -3.19 -2.47
CA ALA A 120 -4.05 -3.93 -2.36
C ALA A 120 -4.60 -4.25 -3.75
N GLY A 121 -3.93 -5.17 -4.46
CA GLY A 121 -4.33 -5.62 -5.81
C GLY A 121 -5.78 -6.12 -5.90
N TRP A 122 -6.33 -6.64 -4.80
CA TRP A 122 -7.72 -7.09 -4.71
C TRP A 122 -8.76 -5.97 -4.74
N LEU A 123 -8.36 -4.70 -4.59
CA LEU A 123 -9.25 -3.54 -4.72
C LEU A 123 -9.50 -3.14 -6.17
N ASN A 124 -8.67 -3.59 -7.11
CA ASN A 124 -8.88 -3.30 -8.52
C ASN A 124 -10.13 -4.02 -9.04
N ARG A 125 -11.00 -3.28 -9.74
CA ARG A 125 -12.11 -3.86 -10.49
C ARG A 125 -11.54 -4.88 -11.47
N LYS A 126 -12.10 -6.09 -11.50
CA LYS A 126 -11.69 -7.17 -12.40
C LYS A 126 -11.56 -6.62 -13.82
N LYS A 127 -10.33 -6.51 -14.33
CA LYS A 127 -10.12 -6.34 -15.76
C LYS A 127 -10.45 -7.69 -16.39
N ASN A 128 -11.41 -7.70 -17.29
CA ASN A 128 -11.83 -8.90 -18.02
C ASN A 128 -10.57 -9.55 -18.62
N PHE A 129 -10.25 -10.78 -18.20
CA PHE A 129 -9.17 -11.55 -18.79
C PHE A 129 -9.48 -11.66 -20.29
N HIS A 130 -8.68 -10.99 -21.13
CA HIS A 130 -8.87 -11.02 -22.58
C HIS A 130 -8.94 -12.48 -23.05
N LYS A 131 -9.98 -12.79 -23.84
CA LYS A 131 -10.30 -14.15 -24.31
C LYS A 131 -9.19 -14.77 -25.18
N ASP A 132 -8.20 -13.97 -25.59
CA ASP A 132 -7.17 -14.33 -26.58
C ASP A 132 -5.96 -15.10 -26.01
N ARG A 133 -5.91 -15.35 -24.69
CA ARG A 133 -4.87 -16.20 -24.08
C ARG A 133 -5.42 -17.61 -23.85
N GLY A 134 -4.68 -18.65 -24.22
CA GLY A 134 -5.08 -20.05 -24.03
C GLY A 134 -5.54 -20.36 -22.59
N GLU A 135 -6.56 -21.21 -22.47
CA GLU A 135 -7.32 -21.46 -21.22
C GLU A 135 -6.43 -21.79 -20.01
N ARG A 136 -5.53 -22.76 -20.15
CA ARG A 136 -4.56 -23.15 -19.09
C ARG A 136 -3.71 -21.98 -18.58
N ARG A 137 -3.30 -21.07 -19.48
CA ARG A 137 -2.49 -19.90 -19.11
C ARG A 137 -3.31 -18.90 -18.32
N ARG A 138 -4.61 -18.74 -18.62
CA ARG A 138 -5.51 -17.85 -17.86
C ARG A 138 -5.77 -18.39 -16.46
N GLU A 139 -6.01 -19.69 -16.34
CA GLU A 139 -6.23 -20.34 -15.04
C GLU A 139 -5.02 -20.19 -14.12
N LYS A 140 -3.82 -20.44 -14.65
CA LYS A 140 -2.58 -20.25 -13.89
C LYS A 140 -2.42 -18.80 -13.42
N ILE A 141 -2.60 -17.83 -14.32
CA ILE A 141 -2.53 -16.40 -13.95
C ILE A 141 -3.58 -16.05 -12.89
N ALA A 142 -4.81 -16.56 -13.01
CA ALA A 142 -5.86 -16.30 -12.04
C ALA A 142 -5.53 -16.92 -10.67
N ALA A 143 -4.95 -18.12 -10.63
CA ALA A 143 -4.48 -18.77 -9.42
C ALA A 143 -3.33 -17.99 -8.77
N ASP A 144 -2.34 -17.56 -9.55
CA ASP A 144 -1.19 -16.78 -9.07
C ASP A 144 -1.64 -15.42 -8.50
N VAL A 145 -2.53 -14.72 -9.21
CA VAL A 145 -3.14 -13.46 -8.73
C VAL A 145 -3.95 -13.70 -7.45
N GLY A 146 -4.68 -14.81 -7.37
CA GLY A 146 -5.43 -15.21 -6.18
C GLY A 146 -4.52 -15.43 -4.97
N ALA A 147 -3.41 -16.14 -5.17
CA ALA A 147 -2.40 -16.40 -4.14
C ALA A 147 -1.75 -15.10 -3.63
N ASN A 148 -1.35 -14.21 -4.54
CA ASN A 148 -0.80 -12.89 -4.16
C ASN A 148 -1.81 -12.06 -3.37
N HIS A 149 -3.09 -12.06 -3.77
CA HIS A 149 -4.14 -11.38 -3.01
C HIS A 149 -4.36 -11.97 -1.61
N GLU A 150 -4.21 -13.29 -1.45
CA GLU A 150 -4.32 -13.92 -0.14
C GLU A 150 -3.17 -13.51 0.78
N VAL A 151 -1.95 -13.47 0.25
CA VAL A 151 -0.75 -13.04 0.98
C VAL A 151 -0.91 -11.60 1.46
N GLY A 152 -1.31 -10.67 0.59
CA GLY A 152 -1.53 -9.28 0.98
C GLY A 152 -2.63 -9.11 2.03
N LYS A 153 -3.72 -9.90 1.98
CA LYS A 153 -4.78 -9.88 3.01
C LYS A 153 -4.31 -10.43 4.34
N LYS A 154 -3.53 -11.52 4.34
CA LYS A 154 -2.92 -12.07 5.56
C LYS A 154 -1.93 -11.08 6.17
N LEU A 155 -1.21 -10.34 5.32
CA LEU A 155 -0.28 -9.33 5.78
C LEU A 155 -1.02 -8.16 6.43
N LEU A 156 -2.10 -7.68 5.80
CA LEU A 156 -3.00 -6.69 6.40
C LEU A 156 -3.50 -7.15 7.77
N GLU A 157 -4.01 -8.38 7.86
CA GLU A 157 -4.54 -8.94 9.12
C GLU A 157 -3.46 -8.97 10.22
N GLY A 158 -2.25 -9.45 9.90
CA GLY A 158 -1.14 -9.47 10.86
C GLY A 158 -0.67 -8.08 11.29
N LEU A 159 -0.60 -7.12 10.38
CA LEU A 159 -0.19 -5.74 10.71
C LEU A 159 -1.23 -5.03 11.58
N LEU A 160 -2.52 -5.27 11.32
CA LEU A 160 -3.59 -4.73 12.15
C LEU A 160 -3.60 -5.35 13.55
N GLU A 161 -3.34 -6.66 13.67
CA GLU A 161 -3.19 -7.32 14.97
C GLU A 161 -2.03 -6.74 15.78
N LEU A 162 -0.93 -6.40 15.11
CA LEU A 162 0.21 -5.68 15.67
C LEU A 162 -0.06 -4.18 15.92
N SER A 163 -1.32 -3.73 15.81
CA SER A 163 -1.77 -2.36 16.07
C SER A 163 -1.17 -1.29 15.14
N TYR A 164 -0.65 -1.67 13.97
CA TYR A 164 -0.16 -0.69 13.00
C TYR A 164 -1.31 0.03 12.28
N THR A 165 -1.08 1.30 11.98
CA THR A 165 -1.92 2.02 11.02
C THR A 165 -1.56 1.59 9.60
N VAL A 166 -2.52 0.97 8.91
CA VAL A 166 -2.34 0.50 7.52
C VAL A 166 -3.22 1.27 6.55
N VAL A 167 -2.61 1.83 5.52
CA VAL A 167 -3.24 2.51 4.39
C VAL A 167 -3.18 1.58 3.17
N LEU A 168 -4.34 1.25 2.61
CA LEU A 168 -4.41 0.39 1.43
C LEU A 168 -4.22 1.23 0.17
N MET A 169 -3.26 0.83 -0.66
CA MET A 169 -2.93 1.49 -1.91
C MET A 169 -3.40 0.65 -3.09
N ARG A 170 -4.08 1.27 -4.05
CA ARG A 170 -4.40 0.57 -5.30
C ARG A 170 -3.15 0.48 -6.18
N PRO A 171 -2.94 -0.64 -6.90
CA PRO A 171 -1.83 -0.77 -7.84
C PRO A 171 -1.85 0.38 -8.84
N GLN A 172 -0.73 1.07 -8.96
CA GLN A 172 -0.59 2.18 -9.90
C GLN A 172 -0.30 1.66 -11.30
N THR A 173 -0.89 2.29 -12.32
CA THR A 173 -0.65 1.92 -13.71
C THR A 173 0.70 2.35 -14.23
N GLU A 174 1.27 3.41 -13.65
CA GLU A 174 2.58 3.94 -14.02
C GLU A 174 3.64 3.32 -13.13
N LYS A 175 4.59 2.60 -13.73
CA LYS A 175 5.75 2.05 -13.04
C LYS A 175 6.94 2.99 -13.22
N TRP A 176 7.77 3.09 -12.18
CA TRP A 176 9.06 3.77 -12.31
C TRP A 176 10.09 2.81 -12.86
N ASP A 177 10.71 3.17 -13.98
CA ASP A 177 11.90 2.46 -14.44
C ASP A 177 13.10 2.79 -13.53
N ALA A 178 14.25 2.16 -13.80
CA ALA A 178 15.43 2.28 -12.95
C ALA A 178 16.02 3.71 -13.01
N GLU A 179 15.98 4.33 -14.17
CA GLU A 179 16.54 5.67 -14.40
C GLU A 179 15.67 6.74 -13.73
N GLN A 180 14.36 6.64 -13.89
CA GLN A 180 13.36 7.46 -13.20
C GLN A 180 13.48 7.32 -11.69
N PHE A 181 13.61 6.08 -11.19
CA PHE A 181 13.78 5.82 -9.76
C PHE A 181 15.04 6.51 -9.21
N MET A 182 16.18 6.35 -9.86
CA MET A 182 17.43 7.01 -9.45
C MET A 182 17.32 8.54 -9.52
N LEU A 183 16.70 9.07 -10.57
CA LEU A 183 16.50 10.52 -10.75
C LEU A 183 15.62 11.14 -9.65
N TYR A 184 14.54 10.45 -9.26
CA TYR A 184 13.62 10.93 -8.23
C TYR A 184 14.20 10.80 -6.83
N THR A 185 14.80 9.65 -6.52
CA THR A 185 15.30 9.35 -5.18
C THR A 185 16.69 9.90 -4.90
N GLY A 186 17.47 10.20 -5.94
CA GLY A 186 18.89 10.57 -5.82
C GLY A 186 19.80 9.39 -5.47
N LEU A 187 19.30 8.15 -5.58
CA LEU A 187 20.09 6.94 -5.35
C LEU A 187 20.91 6.59 -6.60
N ASN A 188 22.06 5.98 -6.38
CA ASN A 188 22.98 5.58 -7.46
C ASN A 188 22.70 4.17 -8.00
N TYR A 189 21.60 3.53 -7.58
CA TYR A 189 21.23 2.18 -7.97
C TYR A 189 19.73 2.06 -8.19
N GLY A 190 19.33 1.35 -9.25
CA GLY A 190 17.95 1.28 -9.72
C GLY A 190 17.02 0.34 -8.96
N PHE A 191 17.54 -0.64 -8.21
CA PHE A 191 16.78 -1.70 -7.54
C PHE A 191 15.82 -2.52 -8.45
N ASN A 192 15.35 -3.65 -7.94
CA ASN A 192 14.33 -4.49 -8.59
C ASN A 192 12.94 -3.83 -8.52
N GLU A 193 12.04 -4.28 -9.39
CA GLU A 193 10.72 -3.69 -9.60
C GLU A 193 9.87 -3.62 -8.32
N GLU A 194 9.77 -4.71 -7.56
CA GLU A 194 9.02 -4.80 -6.30
C GLU A 194 9.46 -3.74 -5.28
N ILE A 195 10.78 -3.47 -5.21
CA ILE A 195 11.34 -2.45 -4.32
C ILE A 195 10.96 -1.05 -4.81
N ARG A 196 11.06 -0.80 -6.12
CA ARG A 196 10.71 0.51 -6.70
C ARG A 196 9.23 0.81 -6.49
N ASP A 197 8.35 -0.17 -6.70
CA ASP A 197 6.91 -0.02 -6.52
C ASP A 197 6.58 0.24 -5.03
N SER A 198 7.19 -0.51 -4.11
CA SER A 198 7.10 -0.25 -2.67
C SER A 198 7.58 1.15 -2.29
N ALA A 199 8.72 1.58 -2.83
CA ALA A 199 9.35 2.86 -2.55
C ALA A 199 8.52 4.05 -3.05
N LYS A 200 7.82 3.87 -4.17
CA LYS A 200 6.93 4.88 -4.75
C LYS A 200 5.78 5.24 -3.81
N TYR A 201 5.24 4.27 -3.07
CA TYR A 201 4.11 4.51 -2.16
C TYR A 201 4.45 5.47 -1.01
N VAL A 202 5.71 5.49 -0.57
CA VAL A 202 6.17 6.29 0.57
C VAL A 202 7.05 7.48 0.18
N PHE A 203 7.41 7.62 -1.09
CA PHE A 203 8.27 8.71 -1.53
C PHE A 203 7.63 10.08 -1.25
N ASN A 204 8.32 10.91 -0.48
CA ASN A 204 7.86 12.25 -0.07
C ASN A 204 6.53 12.27 0.69
N SER A 205 6.16 11.14 1.30
CA SER A 205 5.02 11.01 2.22
C SER A 205 5.25 11.71 3.55
#